data_AF-A0AAQ1HMK5-F1
#
_entry.id   AF-A0AAQ1HMK5-F1
#
_cell.length_a   1.000
_cell.length_b   1.000
_cell.length_c   1.000
_cell.angle_alpha   90.00
_cell.angle_beta   90.00
_cell.angle_gamma   90.00
#
_symmetry.space_group_name_H-M   'P 1'
#
loop_
_entity.id
_entity.type
_entity.pdbx_description
1 polymer ?
#
loop_
_entity_poly.entity_id
_entity_poly.type
_entity_poly.pdbx_seq_one_letter_code
_entity_poly.pdbx_strand_id
1 'polypeptide(L)'
;MTNDHGLDADYFIKLCAREFNPEVIRRQTPADLARALARAAQTACASVLREEEFEWTEVRAAGQVRAGDKLRVYDARGEIKHFRVHQVLNPGDPKHEEIIVNRRRNFYFITSMLLDRTSWAKRALIRNRPGEG
;
A
#
# COMPACT_ATOMS: atom_id res chain seq x y z
N MET A 1 -3.04 -29.91 -7.64
CA MET A 1 -3.49 -29.27 -8.90
C MET A 1 -3.55 -27.78 -8.63
N THR A 2 -2.91 -26.96 -9.46
CA THR A 2 -2.83 -25.51 -9.28
C THR A 2 -4.11 -24.85 -9.78
N ASN A 3 -4.74 -23.98 -8.96
CA ASN A 3 -5.92 -23.22 -9.38
C ASN A 3 -5.54 -22.02 -10.27
N ASP A 4 -6.54 -21.30 -10.77
CA ASP A 4 -6.38 -20.13 -11.65
C ASP A 4 -5.57 -18.96 -11.04
N HIS A 5 -5.21 -19.07 -9.76
CA HIS A 5 -4.42 -18.09 -9.02
C HIS A 5 -3.01 -18.59 -8.67
N GLY A 6 -2.57 -19.73 -9.22
CA GLY A 6 -1.24 -20.26 -8.98
C GLY A 6 -1.07 -20.98 -7.64
N LEU A 7 -2.15 -21.20 -6.89
CA LEU A 7 -2.12 -21.94 -5.63
C LEU A 7 -2.28 -23.43 -5.89
N ASP A 8 -1.34 -24.26 -5.41
CA ASP A 8 -1.52 -25.71 -5.39
C ASP A 8 -2.55 -26.09 -4.32
N ALA A 9 -3.77 -26.34 -4.77
CA ALA A 9 -4.91 -26.62 -3.90
C ALA A 9 -4.70 -27.88 -3.06
N ASP A 10 -4.02 -28.90 -3.60
CA ASP A 10 -3.79 -30.16 -2.88
C ASP A 10 -2.78 -29.98 -1.75
N TYR A 11 -1.74 -29.17 -1.98
CA TYR A 11 -0.79 -28.81 -0.94
C TYR A 11 -1.45 -27.95 0.14
N PHE A 12 -2.28 -26.97 -0.25
CA PHE A 12 -3.01 -26.12 0.67
C PHE A 12 -3.99 -26.90 1.55
N ILE A 13 -4.74 -27.85 0.97
CA ILE A 13 -5.65 -28.74 1.73
C ILE A 13 -4.88 -29.58 2.74
N LYS A 14 -3.73 -30.17 2.38
CA LYS A 14 -2.89 -30.93 3.30
C LYS A 14 -2.29 -30.05 4.41
N LEU A 15 -1.90 -28.82 4.08
CA LEU A 15 -1.42 -27.85 5.04
C LEU A 15 -2.52 -27.47 6.04
N CYS A 16 -3.72 -27.14 5.56
CA CYS A 16 -4.87 -26.88 6.40
C CYS A 16 -5.21 -28.09 7.29
N ALA A 17 -5.19 -29.31 6.75
CA ALA A 17 -5.46 -30.51 7.55
C ALA A 17 -4.39 -30.77 8.64
N ARG A 18 -3.16 -30.32 8.44
CA ARG A 18 -2.06 -30.41 9.41
C ARG A 18 -2.17 -29.33 10.49
N GLU A 19 -2.38 -28.08 10.10
CA GLU A 19 -2.42 -26.92 11.00
C GLU A 19 -3.74 -26.84 11.76
N PHE A 20 -4.86 -27.18 11.12
CA PHE A 20 -6.16 -27.36 11.77
C PHE A 20 -6.27 -28.81 12.25
N ASN A 21 -5.63 -29.10 13.39
CA ASN A 21 -5.67 -30.42 14.02
C ASN A 21 -7.11 -30.96 14.15
N PRO A 22 -7.46 -32.09 13.49
CA PRO A 22 -8.83 -32.59 13.41
C PRO A 22 -9.48 -32.88 14.78
N GLU A 23 -8.69 -33.29 15.78
CA GLU A 23 -9.17 -33.55 17.14
C GLU A 23 -9.52 -32.26 17.89
N VAL A 24 -8.86 -31.14 17.54
CA VAL A 24 -9.16 -29.81 18.09
C VAL A 24 -10.41 -29.25 17.42
N ILE A 25 -10.56 -29.40 16.10
CA ILE A 25 -11.75 -28.95 15.36
C ILE A 25 -13.00 -29.70 15.83
N ARG A 26 -12.94 -31.02 16.02
CA ARG A 26 -14.07 -31.86 16.46
C ARG A 26 -14.68 -31.42 17.79
N ARG A 27 -13.89 -30.74 18.63
CA ARG A 27 -14.32 -30.24 19.94
C ARG A 27 -14.81 -28.79 19.89
N GLN A 28 -14.72 -28.12 18.74
CA GLN A 28 -15.16 -26.75 18.56
C GLN A 28 -16.49 -26.69 17.81
N THR A 29 -17.36 -25.77 18.21
CA THR A 29 -18.61 -25.54 17.49
C THR A 29 -18.33 -24.77 16.18
N PRO A 30 -19.25 -24.81 15.20
CA PRO A 30 -19.14 -23.96 14.00
C PRO A 30 -18.92 -22.48 14.32
N ALA A 31 -19.50 -21.98 15.42
CA ALA A 31 -19.32 -20.61 15.88
C ALA A 31 -17.90 -20.33 16.40
N ASP A 32 -17.26 -21.30 17.05
CA ASP A 32 -15.91 -21.14 17.58
C ASP A 32 -14.86 -21.10 16.47
N LEU A 33 -15.02 -21.97 15.47
CA LEU A 33 -14.20 -21.96 14.27
C LEU A 33 -14.37 -20.67 13.47
N ALA A 34 -15.61 -20.20 13.30
CA ALA A 34 -15.89 -18.92 12.64
C ALA A 34 -15.24 -17.74 13.37
N ARG A 35 -15.26 -17.73 14.71
CA ARG A 35 -14.57 -16.69 15.51
C ARG A 35 -13.05 -16.78 15.39
N ALA A 36 -12.48 -17.98 15.41
CA ALA A 36 -11.05 -18.18 15.26
C ALA A 36 -10.56 -17.70 13.88
N LEU A 37 -11.29 -18.06 12.81
CA LEU A 37 -11.01 -17.61 11.46
C LEU A 37 -11.22 -16.10 11.31
N ALA A 38 -12.26 -15.52 11.90
CA ALA A 38 -12.46 -14.06 11.88
C ALA A 38 -11.32 -13.31 12.58
N ARG A 39 -10.84 -13.80 13.73
CA ARG A 39 -9.69 -13.22 14.45
C ARG A 39 -8.39 -13.39 13.67
N ALA A 40 -8.17 -14.57 13.08
CA ALA A 40 -7.02 -14.83 12.23
C ALA A 40 -7.04 -13.94 10.99
N ALA A 41 -8.20 -13.76 10.35
CA ALA A 41 -8.38 -12.86 9.21
C ALA A 41 -8.16 -11.39 9.59
N GLN A 42 -8.66 -10.93 10.75
CA GLN A 42 -8.37 -9.57 11.25
C GLN A 42 -6.88 -9.35 11.52
N THR A 43 -6.21 -10.37 12.07
CA THR A 43 -4.76 -10.33 12.37
C THR A 43 -3.93 -10.40 11.09
N ALA A 44 -4.34 -11.25 10.13
CA ALA A 44 -3.74 -11.37 8.82
C ALA A 44 -3.95 -10.11 7.99
N CYS A 45 -5.12 -9.44 8.07
CA CYS A 45 -5.31 -8.11 7.47
C CYS A 45 -4.29 -7.10 8.02
N ALA A 46 -3.98 -7.12 9.31
CA ALA A 46 -2.96 -6.23 9.88
C ALA A 46 -1.53 -6.60 9.46
N SER A 47 -1.21 -7.87 9.13
CA SER A 47 0.09 -8.24 8.56
C SER A 47 0.18 -7.98 7.06
N VAL A 48 -0.91 -8.20 6.31
CA VAL A 48 -1.00 -7.89 4.87
C VAL A 48 -0.89 -6.38 4.64
N LEU A 49 -1.53 -5.55 5.47
CA LEU A 49 -1.34 -4.09 5.42
C LEU A 49 0.08 -3.63 5.78
N ARG A 50 0.92 -4.52 6.33
CA ARG A 50 2.35 -4.29 6.59
C ARG A 50 3.24 -4.85 5.49
N GLU A 51 2.68 -5.49 4.46
CA GLU A 51 3.44 -5.89 3.28
C GLU A 51 3.76 -4.67 2.42
N GLU A 52 4.93 -4.70 1.77
CA GLU A 52 5.48 -3.52 1.09
C GLU A 52 4.52 -2.93 0.06
N GLU A 53 3.72 -3.74 -0.64
CA GLU A 53 2.78 -3.24 -1.65
C GLU A 53 1.61 -2.42 -1.06
N PHE A 54 1.26 -2.65 0.22
CA PHE A 54 0.18 -1.95 0.93
C PHE A 54 0.70 -0.81 1.82
N GLU A 55 2.02 -0.72 2.04
CA GLU A 55 2.65 0.41 2.73
C GLU A 55 2.65 1.70 1.90
N TRP A 56 2.36 1.62 0.60
CA TRP A 56 2.41 2.75 -0.32
C TRP A 56 1.03 3.07 -0.88
N THR A 57 0.55 4.28 -0.60
CA THR A 57 -0.72 4.78 -1.11
C THR A 57 -0.49 5.63 -2.33
N GLU A 58 -1.23 5.41 -3.41
CA GLU A 58 -1.16 6.26 -4.59
C GLU A 58 -1.73 7.66 -4.31
N VAL A 59 -1.02 8.69 -4.78
CA VAL A 59 -1.50 10.08 -4.72
C VAL A 59 -2.61 10.24 -5.75
N ARG A 60 -3.82 10.53 -5.27
CA ARG A 60 -5.06 10.64 -6.03
C ARG A 60 -5.76 11.99 -5.89
N ALA A 61 -5.34 12.81 -4.95
CA ALA A 61 -5.89 14.15 -4.72
C ALA A 61 -4.86 15.08 -4.07
N ALA A 62 -5.07 16.38 -4.21
CA ALA A 62 -4.35 17.37 -3.43
C ALA A 62 -4.62 17.18 -1.92
N GLY A 63 -3.64 17.56 -1.09
CA GLY A 63 -3.70 17.48 0.37
C GLY A 63 -3.26 16.14 0.96
N GLN A 64 -2.95 15.14 0.12
CA GLN A 64 -2.51 13.82 0.58
C GLN A 64 -1.02 13.75 0.92
N VAL A 65 -0.21 14.61 0.33
CA VAL A 65 1.25 14.60 0.48
C VAL A 65 1.67 15.63 1.52
N ARG A 66 2.58 15.26 2.42
CA ARG A 66 3.15 16.15 3.44
C ARG A 66 4.67 16.21 3.36
N ALA A 67 5.24 17.27 3.92
CA ALA A 67 6.68 17.39 4.07
C ALA A 67 7.23 16.23 4.94
N GLY A 68 8.31 15.59 4.49
CA GLY A 68 8.91 14.45 5.17
C GLY A 68 8.42 13.07 4.74
N ASP A 69 7.31 12.98 4.01
CA ASP A 69 6.81 11.73 3.45
C ASP A 69 7.82 11.10 2.50
N LYS A 70 7.83 9.77 2.45
CA LYS A 70 8.59 9.06 1.41
C LYS A 70 7.75 9.03 0.14
N LEU A 71 8.41 9.26 -1.00
CA LEU A 71 7.78 9.29 -2.31
C LEU A 71 8.43 8.25 -3.23
N ARG A 72 7.60 7.47 -3.94
CA ARG A 72 7.98 6.69 -5.12
C ARG A 72 7.37 7.33 -6.34
N VAL A 73 8.18 7.85 -7.25
CA VAL A 73 7.72 8.50 -8.48
C VAL A 73 8.07 7.65 -9.68
N TYR A 74 7.07 7.37 -10.49
CA TYR A 74 7.22 6.72 -11.79
C TYR A 74 7.27 7.80 -12.85
N ASP A 75 8.29 7.78 -13.70
CA ASP A 75 8.36 8.68 -14.86
C ASP A 75 7.68 8.07 -16.10
N ALA A 76 7.76 8.79 -17.23
CA ALA A 76 7.17 8.35 -18.50
C ALA A 76 7.75 7.04 -19.06
N ARG A 77 8.94 6.64 -18.62
CA ARG A 77 9.60 5.39 -19.03
C ARG A 77 9.26 4.23 -18.08
N GLY A 78 8.51 4.51 -17.00
CA GLY A 78 8.21 3.54 -15.95
C GLY A 78 9.34 3.37 -14.93
N GLU A 79 10.42 4.17 -15.00
CA GLU A 79 11.49 4.12 -14.02
C GLU A 79 11.02 4.66 -12.67
N ILE A 80 11.42 3.99 -11.59
CA ILE A 80 11.03 4.36 -10.22
C ILE A 80 12.15 5.18 -9.58
N LYS A 81 11.79 6.37 -9.11
CA LYS A 81 12.67 7.27 -8.36
C LYS A 81 12.16 7.43 -6.94
N HIS A 82 13.06 7.30 -5.98
CA HIS A 82 12.76 7.40 -4.56
C HIS A 82 13.17 8.76 -4.03
N PHE A 83 12.25 9.44 -3.35
CA PHE A 83 12.49 10.74 -2.75
C PHE A 83 11.94 10.81 -1.33
N ARG A 84 12.36 11.84 -0.62
CA ARG A 84 11.65 12.35 0.55
C ARG A 84 11.14 13.73 0.21
N VAL A 85 9.86 13.99 0.51
CA VAL A 85 9.25 15.29 0.24
C VAL A 85 9.96 16.34 1.09
N HIS A 86 10.51 17.35 0.44
CA HIS A 86 11.21 18.44 1.11
C HIS A 86 10.21 19.47 1.63
N GLN A 87 9.26 19.86 0.78
CA GLN A 87 8.27 20.87 1.08
C GLN A 87 7.03 20.66 0.21
N VAL A 88 5.87 21.09 0.70
CA VAL A 88 4.63 21.20 -0.06
C VAL A 88 4.23 22.68 -0.09
N LEU A 89 4.00 23.24 -1.27
CA LEU A 89 3.45 24.59 -1.44
C LEU A 89 1.95 24.48 -1.71
N ASN A 90 1.15 25.44 -1.20
CA ASN A 90 -0.32 25.48 -1.33
C ASN A 90 -0.99 24.12 -1.00
N PRO A 91 -0.72 23.53 0.18
CA PRO A 91 -1.24 22.20 0.51
C PRO A 91 -2.77 22.17 0.46
N GLY A 92 -3.31 21.17 -0.23
CA GLY A 92 -4.76 21.01 -0.43
C GLY A 92 -5.37 21.86 -1.55
N ASP A 93 -4.61 22.76 -2.21
CA ASP A 93 -5.10 23.47 -3.39
C ASP A 93 -5.21 22.48 -4.58
N PRO A 94 -6.41 22.24 -5.13
CA PRO A 94 -6.61 21.25 -6.18
C PRO A 94 -5.93 21.61 -7.51
N LYS A 95 -5.53 22.88 -7.70
CA LYS A 95 -4.89 23.36 -8.93
C LYS A 95 -3.40 23.67 -8.73
N HIS A 96 -3.02 24.19 -7.57
CA HIS A 96 -1.69 24.77 -7.35
C HIS A 96 -0.87 24.10 -6.24
N GLU A 97 -1.31 22.98 -5.67
CA GLU A 97 -0.46 22.22 -4.75
C GLU A 97 0.79 21.73 -5.48
N GLU A 98 1.96 22.08 -4.94
CA GLU A 98 3.27 21.74 -5.52
C GLU A 98 4.11 20.93 -4.54
N ILE A 99 4.57 19.76 -5.00
CA ILE A 99 5.39 18.84 -4.22
C ILE A 99 6.85 19.03 -4.60
N ILE A 100 7.63 19.58 -3.68
CA ILE A 100 9.06 19.80 -3.87
C ILE A 100 9.82 18.62 -3.28
N VAL A 101 10.53 17.86 -4.11
CA VAL A 101 11.35 16.72 -3.66
C VAL A 101 12.85 17.04 -3.62
N ASN A 102 13.35 17.88 -4.53
CA ASN A 102 14.73 18.34 -4.49
C ASN A 102 14.89 19.71 -5.17
N ARG A 103 15.07 20.77 -4.36
CA ARG A 103 15.26 22.14 -4.86
C ARG A 103 16.54 22.30 -5.69
N ARG A 104 17.64 21.64 -5.29
CA ARG A 104 18.94 21.78 -5.97
C ARG A 104 18.92 21.21 -7.38
N ARG A 105 18.16 20.12 -7.59
CA ARG A 105 17.99 19.46 -8.89
C ARG A 105 16.75 19.95 -9.65
N ASN A 106 16.04 20.93 -9.09
CA ASN A 106 14.78 21.44 -9.62
C ASN A 106 13.73 20.35 -9.85
N PHE A 107 13.64 19.38 -8.94
CA PHE A 107 12.63 18.32 -9.00
C PHE A 107 11.45 18.70 -8.12
N TYR A 108 10.36 19.05 -8.79
CA TYR A 108 9.06 19.35 -8.22
C TYR A 108 7.96 18.95 -9.20
N PHE A 109 6.73 18.77 -8.74
CA PHE A 109 5.58 18.63 -9.61
C PHE A 109 4.32 19.20 -8.96
N ILE A 110 3.38 19.66 -9.77
CA ILE A 110 2.06 20.09 -9.32
C ILE A 110 1.14 18.87 -9.25
N THR A 111 0.38 18.72 -8.17
CA THR A 111 -0.47 17.54 -7.94
C THR A 111 -1.52 17.38 -9.04
N SER A 112 -2.16 18.46 -9.50
CA SER A 112 -3.08 18.43 -10.64
C SER A 112 -2.44 17.83 -11.90
N MET A 113 -1.23 18.28 -12.24
CA MET A 113 -0.49 17.76 -13.39
C MET A 113 -0.02 16.31 -13.24
N LEU A 114 0.22 15.85 -12.01
CA LEU A 114 0.47 14.43 -11.73
C LEU A 114 -0.78 13.59 -12.07
N LEU A 115 -1.95 14.02 -11.57
CA LEU A 115 -3.23 13.33 -11.77
C LEU A 115 -3.62 13.30 -13.26
N ASP A 116 -3.42 14.41 -13.96
CA ASP A 116 -3.67 14.53 -15.40
C ASP A 116 -2.57 13.89 -16.26
N ARG A 117 -1.52 13.34 -15.63
CA ARG A 117 -0.34 12.74 -16.28
C ARG A 117 0.43 13.67 -17.22
N THR A 118 0.31 14.99 -17.03
CA THR A 118 1.03 16.01 -17.81
C THR A 118 2.37 16.41 -17.18
N SER A 119 2.60 16.08 -15.91
CA SER A 119 3.89 16.24 -15.22
C SER A 119 4.97 15.26 -15.74
N TRP A 120 6.24 15.50 -15.41
CA TRP A 120 7.31 14.50 -15.57
C TRP A 120 7.06 13.26 -14.68
N ALA A 121 6.44 13.49 -13.52
CA ALA A 121 5.93 12.44 -12.64
C ALA A 121 4.59 11.94 -13.21
N LYS A 122 4.52 10.66 -13.58
CA LYS A 122 3.31 10.05 -14.16
C LYS A 122 2.46 9.30 -13.14
N ARG A 123 3.09 8.87 -12.04
CA ARG A 123 2.44 8.27 -10.88
C ARG A 123 3.31 8.52 -9.66
N ALA A 124 2.70 8.83 -8.52
CA ALA A 124 3.40 8.94 -7.26
C ALA A 124 2.72 8.07 -6.21
N LEU A 125 3.52 7.34 -5.43
CA LEU A 125 3.07 6.67 -4.22
C LEU A 125 3.71 7.33 -3.02
N ILE A 126 2.94 7.51 -1.96
CA ILE A 126 3.36 8.06 -0.69
C ILE A 126 3.38 6.97 0.37
N ARG A 127 4.35 7.08 1.28
CA ARG A 127 4.32 6.38 2.56
C ARG A 127 4.50 7.40 3.66
N ASN A 128 3.49 7.50 4.51
CA ASN A 128 3.47 8.41 5.64
C ASN A 128 4.63 8.09 6.59
N ARG A 129 5.15 9.12 7.24
CA ARG A 129 6.11 8.93 8.32
C ARG A 129 5.45 8.17 9.48
N PRO A 130 6.05 7.09 9.99
CA PRO A 130 5.53 6.44 11.20
C PRO A 130 5.61 7.43 12.37
N GLY A 131 4.47 7.70 13.02
CA GLY A 131 4.36 8.57 14.20
C GLY A 131 3.32 9.70 14.16
N GLU A 132 2.58 9.88 13.05
CA GLU A 132 1.51 10.89 12.96
C GLU A 132 0.26 10.28 12.32
N GLY A 133 -0.51 9.54 13.13
CA GLY A 133 -1.85 9.04 12.85
C GLY A 133 -2.73 9.23 14.07
#